data_AF-A0A166JLP2-F1
#
_entry.id   AF-A0A166JLP2-F1
#
_cell.length_a   1.000
_cell.length_b   1.000
_cell.length_c   1.000
_cell.angle_alpha   90.00
_cell.angle_beta   90.00
_cell.angle_gamma   90.00
#
_symmetry.space_group_name_H-M   'P 1'
#
loop_
_entity.id
_entity.type
_entity.pdbx_description
1 polymer ?
#
loop_
_entity_poly.entity_id
_entity_poly.type
_entity_poly.pdbx_seq_one_letter_code
_entity_poly.pdbx_strand_id
1 'polypeptide(L)'
;MRFFTQSFLYDDPWPIVSLAYFLRYPNPYAGHILSCDVVSREFTSTGTLLTTRLILKRGSLPRWARQMINRSESWVIEESEVDPLGKVVRCSTRNLDHVKIVRVQETQTFRQMTDGKTLQTTEANIVSRFGWGLTGQIENHSIARFKRNIQRSREGISVILDLIRQARLEPMGLAGAAYLRPDSAVRYATPTRSFDEDPELREAPRFSWPENRP
;
A
#
# COMPACT_ATOMS: atom_id res chain seq x y z
N MET A 1 18.31 13.11 7.65
CA MET A 1 17.40 13.13 6.47
C MET A 1 17.93 12.15 5.47
N ARG A 2 17.08 11.24 4.98
CA ARG A 2 17.44 10.27 3.95
C ARG A 2 16.44 10.37 2.80
N PHE A 3 16.97 10.44 1.58
CA PHE A 3 16.20 10.46 0.35
C PHE A 3 16.43 9.16 -0.40
N PHE A 4 15.37 8.61 -0.98
CA PHE A 4 15.43 7.43 -1.84
C PHE A 4 14.53 7.64 -3.05
N THR A 5 14.96 7.16 -4.21
CA THR A 5 14.16 7.16 -5.43
C THR A 5 14.28 5.80 -6.13
N GLN A 6 13.17 5.33 -6.71
CA GLN A 6 13.13 4.13 -7.53
C GLN A 6 12.05 4.27 -8.59
N SER A 7 12.33 3.76 -9.78
CA SER A 7 11.34 3.65 -10.85
C SER A 7 11.08 2.21 -11.24
N PHE A 8 9.89 1.96 -11.75
CA PHE A 8 9.47 0.69 -12.33
C PHE A 8 8.56 0.91 -13.54
N LEU A 9 8.76 0.13 -14.58
CA LEU A 9 7.99 0.20 -15.81
C LEU A 9 7.01 -0.97 -15.87
N TYR A 10 5.72 -0.66 -15.90
CA TYR A 10 4.65 -1.63 -16.13
C TYR A 10 4.39 -1.74 -17.64
N ASP A 11 4.21 -2.96 -18.15
CA ASP A 11 3.86 -3.19 -19.55
C ASP A 11 2.39 -2.87 -19.87
N ASP A 12 1.59 -2.47 -18.88
CA ASP A 12 0.18 -2.11 -19.04
C ASP A 12 -0.05 -0.61 -19.27
N PRO A 13 -1.13 -0.24 -19.97
CA PRO A 13 -1.56 1.13 -20.12
C PRO A 13 -1.92 1.81 -18.80
N TRP A 14 -1.68 3.13 -18.75
CA TRP A 14 -1.91 3.95 -17.56
C TRP A 14 -3.29 3.82 -16.91
N PRO A 15 -4.42 3.73 -17.65
CA PRO A 15 -5.73 3.53 -17.02
C PRO A 15 -5.80 2.26 -16.18
N ILE A 16 -5.09 1.20 -16.59
CA ILE A 16 -5.13 -0.12 -15.94
C ILE A 16 -4.25 -0.13 -14.71
N VAL A 17 -3.05 0.42 -14.83
CA VAL A 17 -2.13 0.57 -13.70
C VAL A 17 -2.70 1.50 -12.64
N SER A 18 -3.34 2.59 -13.06
CA SER A 18 -3.99 3.54 -12.14
C SER A 18 -5.16 2.89 -11.40
N LEU A 19 -6.00 2.13 -12.11
CA LEU A 19 -7.08 1.37 -11.48
C LEU A 19 -6.53 0.35 -10.47
N ALA A 20 -5.51 -0.42 -10.88
CA ALA A 20 -4.86 -1.40 -10.01
C ALA A 20 -4.27 -0.75 -8.75
N TYR A 21 -3.69 0.44 -8.87
CA TYR A 21 -3.16 1.21 -7.74
C TYR A 21 -4.24 1.56 -6.72
N PHE A 22 -5.42 2.01 -7.17
CA PHE A 22 -6.52 2.37 -6.27
C PHE A 22 -7.19 1.14 -5.64
N LEU A 23 -7.22 0.01 -6.36
CA LEU A 23 -7.76 -1.27 -5.92
C LEU A 23 -6.74 -2.19 -5.22
N ARG A 24 -5.53 -1.70 -4.93
CA ARG A 24 -4.44 -2.53 -4.43
C ARG A 24 -4.70 -3.22 -3.09
N TYR A 25 -5.75 -2.86 -2.34
CA TYR A 25 -6.09 -3.52 -1.10
C TYR A 25 -7.49 -4.14 -1.15
N PRO A 26 -7.68 -5.35 -0.58
CA PRO A 26 -6.64 -6.21 0.02
C PRO A 26 -5.77 -6.92 -1.04
N ASN A 27 -4.53 -7.27 -0.67
CA ASN A 27 -3.68 -8.17 -1.46
C ASN A 27 -2.72 -8.98 -0.56
N PRO A 28 -2.19 -10.15 -0.99
CA PRO A 28 -1.34 -11.02 -0.16
C PRO A 28 -0.05 -10.37 0.34
N TYR A 29 0.52 -9.44 -0.44
CA TYR A 29 1.74 -8.72 -0.12
C TYR A 29 1.51 -7.56 0.86
N ALA A 30 0.26 -7.21 1.17
CA ALA A 30 -0.12 -6.11 2.03
C ALA A 30 -1.00 -6.51 3.23
N GLY A 31 -0.87 -7.74 3.76
CA GLY A 31 -1.65 -8.21 4.91
C GLY A 31 -1.50 -7.43 6.24
N HIS A 32 -0.63 -6.42 6.28
CA HIS A 32 -0.48 -5.50 7.41
C HIS A 32 -1.45 -4.30 7.32
N ILE A 33 -2.11 -4.08 6.19
CA ILE A 33 -3.14 -3.06 6.01
C ILE A 33 -4.46 -3.59 6.58
N LEU A 34 -5.03 -2.86 7.54
CA LEU A 34 -6.27 -3.24 8.22
C LEU A 34 -7.49 -2.58 7.57
N SER A 35 -7.37 -1.31 7.18
CA SER A 35 -8.42 -0.59 6.45
C SER A 35 -7.85 0.47 5.50
N CYS A 36 -8.65 0.86 4.52
CA CYS A 36 -8.37 1.94 3.58
C CYS A 36 -9.69 2.62 3.20
N ASP A 37 -9.90 3.82 3.71
CA ASP A 37 -11.17 4.53 3.65
C ASP A 37 -11.00 5.82 2.85
N VAL A 38 -11.98 6.17 2.01
CA VAL A 38 -12.00 7.46 1.28
C VAL A 38 -12.59 8.51 2.21
N VAL A 39 -11.80 9.52 2.56
CA VAL A 39 -12.21 10.64 3.42
C VAL A 39 -12.85 11.75 2.60
N SER A 40 -12.26 12.08 1.46
CA SER A 40 -12.78 13.08 0.53
C SER A 40 -12.43 12.73 -0.91
N ARG A 41 -13.28 13.17 -1.84
CA ARG A 41 -13.04 13.05 -3.27
C ARG A 41 -13.78 14.16 -4.00
N GLU A 42 -13.08 14.90 -4.82
CA GLU A 42 -13.63 16.05 -5.55
C GLU A 42 -12.93 16.26 -6.88
N PHE A 43 -13.65 16.81 -7.85
CA PHE A 43 -13.07 17.29 -9.10
C PHE A 43 -12.56 18.72 -8.92
N THR A 44 -11.37 19.00 -9.47
CA THR A 44 -10.84 20.37 -9.57
C THR A 44 -11.48 21.10 -10.74
N SER A 45 -11.38 22.43 -10.74
CA SER A 45 -11.80 23.26 -11.88
C SER A 45 -11.01 22.98 -13.16
N THR A 46 -9.82 22.37 -13.04
CA THR A 46 -8.98 21.97 -14.17
C THR A 46 -9.27 20.55 -14.68
N GLY A 47 -10.26 19.85 -14.10
CA GLY A 47 -10.70 18.52 -14.54
C GLY A 47 -9.90 17.35 -13.98
N THR A 48 -9.06 17.58 -12.96
CA THR A 48 -8.36 16.51 -12.23
C THR A 48 -9.21 16.02 -11.06
N LEU A 49 -9.01 14.77 -10.63
CA LEU A 49 -9.71 14.18 -9.47
C LEU A 49 -8.77 14.15 -8.27
N LEU A 50 -9.11 14.88 -7.22
CA LEU A 50 -8.45 14.80 -5.92
C LEU A 50 -9.13 13.74 -5.07
N THR A 51 -8.34 12.93 -4.37
CA THR A 51 -8.84 11.95 -3.41
C THR A 51 -7.94 11.94 -2.19
N THR A 52 -8.54 12.00 -1.01
CA THR A 52 -7.87 11.74 0.26
C THR A 52 -8.34 10.41 0.82
N ARG A 53 -7.41 9.51 1.12
CA ARG A 53 -7.68 8.25 1.81
C ARG A 53 -6.99 8.20 3.17
N LEU A 54 -7.64 7.56 4.13
CA LEU A 54 -7.08 7.22 5.42
C LEU A 54 -6.81 5.72 5.46
N ILE A 55 -5.58 5.34 5.80
CA ILE A 55 -5.12 3.96 5.80
C ILE A 55 -4.69 3.59 7.22
N LEU A 56 -5.29 2.54 7.76
CA LEU A 56 -4.85 1.93 9.02
C LEU A 56 -3.92 0.76 8.72
N LYS A 57 -2.72 0.76 9.29
CA LYS A 57 -1.79 -0.36 9.17
C LYS A 57 -1.28 -0.83 10.52
N ARG A 58 -1.07 -2.14 10.65
CA ARG A 58 -0.35 -2.76 11.75
C ARG A 58 1.15 -2.73 11.47
N GLY A 59 1.94 -2.25 12.42
CA GLY A 59 3.40 -2.27 12.34
C GLY A 59 4.00 -3.34 13.27
N SER A 60 5.21 -3.78 12.94
CA SER A 60 6.16 -4.27 13.96
C SER A 60 6.98 -3.08 14.45
N LEU A 61 7.06 -2.94 15.77
CA LEU A 61 7.91 -1.95 16.44
C LEU A 61 9.28 -2.60 16.69
N PRO A 62 10.38 -1.95 16.27
CA PRO A 62 11.71 -2.38 16.65
C PRO A 62 11.82 -2.58 18.17
N ARG A 63 12.67 -3.50 18.64
CA ARG A 63 12.82 -3.78 20.07
C ARG A 63 13.07 -2.51 20.91
N TRP A 64 13.90 -1.60 20.41
CA TRP A 64 14.18 -0.31 21.06
C TRP A 64 12.94 0.59 21.18
N ALA A 65 11.96 0.46 20.27
CA ALA A 65 10.76 1.30 20.21
C ALA A 65 9.60 0.77 21.06
N ARG A 66 9.62 -0.52 21.44
CA ARG A 66 8.54 -1.16 22.21
C ARG A 66 8.33 -0.53 23.59
N GLN A 67 9.38 0.02 24.19
CA GLN A 67 9.29 0.71 25.48
C GLN A 67 8.72 2.13 25.37
N MET A 68 8.63 2.69 24.15
CA MET A 68 8.20 4.07 23.91
C MET A 68 6.84 4.17 23.22
N ILE A 69 6.39 3.11 22.55
CA ILE A 69 5.17 3.12 21.75
C ILE A 69 4.25 1.99 22.22
N ASN A 70 3.10 2.36 22.79
CA ASN A 70 2.12 1.42 23.33
C ASN A 70 1.17 0.83 22.26
N ARG A 71 1.15 1.40 21.05
CA ARG A 71 0.31 0.93 19.93
C ARG A 71 1.14 0.72 18.68
N SER A 72 1.15 -0.50 18.18
CA SER A 72 1.88 -0.87 16.97
C SER A 72 1.15 -0.49 15.68
N GLU A 73 -0.11 -0.06 15.79
CA GLU A 73 -0.88 0.49 14.68
C GLU A 73 -0.43 1.91 14.34
N SER A 74 -0.57 2.24 13.05
CA SER A 74 -0.22 3.54 12.52
C SER A 74 -1.23 3.98 11.46
N TRP A 75 -1.64 5.24 11.56
CA TRP A 75 -2.46 5.91 10.56
C TRP A 75 -1.59 6.58 9.50
N VAL A 76 -1.95 6.37 8.24
CA VAL A 76 -1.34 6.99 7.07
C VAL A 76 -2.41 7.74 6.30
N ILE A 77 -2.15 9.00 5.98
CA ILE A 77 -2.95 9.73 5.00
C ILE A 77 -2.34 9.54 3.63
N GLU A 78 -3.17 9.28 2.64
CA GLU A 78 -2.84 9.26 1.23
C GLU A 78 -3.62 10.36 0.52
N GLU A 79 -2.93 11.20 -0.23
CA GLU A 79 -3.51 12.28 -1.03
C GLU A 79 -3.10 12.05 -2.48
N SER A 80 -4.08 11.92 -3.38
CA SER A 80 -3.82 11.65 -4.80
C SER A 80 -4.54 12.63 -5.72
N GLU A 81 -3.89 12.97 -6.82
CA GLU A 81 -4.45 13.68 -7.96
C GLU A 81 -4.38 12.79 -9.21
N VAL A 82 -5.53 12.60 -9.87
CA VAL A 82 -5.62 11.91 -11.16
C VAL A 82 -5.89 12.93 -12.26
N ASP A 83 -4.98 13.04 -13.22
CA ASP A 83 -5.15 13.83 -14.43
C ASP A 83 -5.40 12.88 -15.62
N PRO A 84 -6.66 12.74 -16.06
CA PRO A 84 -7.01 11.80 -17.14
C PRO A 84 -6.53 12.27 -18.52
N LEU A 85 -6.35 13.58 -18.72
CA LEU A 85 -5.88 14.12 -20.00
C LEU A 85 -4.36 13.98 -20.10
N GLY A 86 -3.64 14.35 -19.05
CA GLY A 86 -2.20 14.17 -18.92
C GLY A 86 -1.76 12.72 -18.66
N LYS A 87 -2.72 11.81 -18.41
CA LYS A 87 -2.50 10.38 -18.12
C LYS A 87 -1.45 10.18 -17.04
N VAL A 88 -1.67 10.87 -15.91
CA VAL A 88 -0.79 10.85 -14.76
C VAL A 88 -1.59 10.74 -13.46
N VAL A 89 -1.13 9.88 -12.56
CA VAL A 89 -1.54 9.87 -11.15
C VAL A 89 -0.36 10.36 -10.33
N ARG A 90 -0.58 11.35 -9.49
CA ARG A 90 0.37 11.79 -8.46
C ARG A 90 -0.21 11.41 -7.12
N CYS A 91 0.57 10.78 -6.27
CA CYS A 91 0.14 10.35 -4.96
C CYS A 91 1.19 10.70 -3.92
N SER A 92 0.76 11.19 -2.76
CA SER A 92 1.59 11.46 -1.60
C SER A 92 1.05 10.67 -0.42
N THR A 93 1.92 10.03 0.36
CA THR A 93 1.54 9.40 1.62
C THR A 93 2.42 9.90 2.75
N ARG A 94 1.84 10.02 3.94
CA ARG A 94 2.57 10.36 5.16
C ARG A 94 1.93 9.76 6.40
N ASN A 95 2.75 9.38 7.39
CA ASN A 95 2.22 8.97 8.69
C ASN A 95 1.62 10.15 9.45
N LEU A 96 0.48 9.92 10.12
CA LEU A 96 -0.19 10.91 10.97
C LEU A 96 0.27 10.81 12.43
N ASP A 97 0.59 9.60 12.89
CA ASP A 97 1.10 9.31 14.22
C ASP A 97 2.60 9.04 14.23
N HIS A 98 3.19 8.91 15.43
CA HIS A 98 4.62 8.64 15.65
C HIS A 98 5.59 9.66 15.01
N VAL A 99 5.08 10.81 14.55
CA VAL A 99 5.85 11.87 13.85
C VAL A 99 6.97 12.49 14.68
N LYS A 100 6.89 12.40 16.02
CA LYS A 100 7.96 12.83 16.94
C LYS A 100 9.18 11.92 16.85
N ILE A 101 8.99 10.66 16.45
CA ILE A 101 10.04 9.65 16.31
C ILE A 101 10.56 9.66 14.88
N VAL A 102 9.64 9.51 13.90
CA VAL A 102 9.99 9.52 12.49
C VAL A 102 8.84 10.06 11.64
N ARG A 103 9.19 10.91 10.68
CA ARG A 103 8.31 11.34 9.60
C ARG A 103 8.76 10.64 8.33
N VAL A 104 7.84 9.92 7.72
CA VAL A 104 8.01 9.28 6.42
C VAL A 104 7.02 9.92 5.47
N GLN A 105 7.53 10.52 4.41
CA GLN A 105 6.72 11.03 3.31
C GLN A 105 7.16 10.33 2.02
N GLU A 106 6.22 9.74 1.31
CA GLU A 106 6.45 9.07 0.04
C GLU A 106 5.62 9.72 -1.05
N THR A 107 6.22 10.02 -2.19
CA THR A 107 5.55 10.49 -3.40
C THR A 107 5.66 9.43 -4.48
N GLN A 108 4.56 9.09 -5.13
CA GLN A 108 4.50 8.17 -6.25
C GLN A 108 3.87 8.87 -7.44
N THR A 109 4.49 8.75 -8.61
CA THR A 109 3.94 9.25 -9.87
C THR A 109 3.82 8.09 -10.85
N PHE A 110 2.62 7.84 -11.36
CA PHE A 110 2.36 6.88 -12.44
C PHE A 110 2.02 7.67 -13.70
N ARG A 111 2.81 7.52 -14.77
CA ARG A 111 2.65 8.29 -16.01
C ARG A 111 2.68 7.37 -17.23
N GLN A 112 1.78 7.61 -18.18
CA GLN A 112 1.87 6.93 -19.47
C GLN A 112 3.12 7.36 -20.26
N MET A 113 3.83 6.37 -20.78
CA MET A 113 4.95 6.53 -21.70
C MET A 113 4.46 6.54 -23.16
N THR A 114 5.31 6.96 -24.09
CA THR A 114 4.98 7.07 -25.52
C THR A 114 4.68 5.72 -26.18
N ASP A 115 5.25 4.64 -25.67
CA ASP A 115 5.04 3.26 -26.10
C ASP A 115 3.78 2.61 -25.48
N GLY A 116 2.97 3.39 -24.78
CA GLY A 116 1.74 2.95 -24.14
C GLY A 116 1.92 2.33 -22.76
N LYS A 117 3.16 2.05 -22.33
CA LYS A 117 3.49 1.53 -20.99
C LYS A 117 3.28 2.57 -19.89
N THR A 118 3.40 2.16 -18.63
CA THR A 118 3.28 3.08 -17.48
C THR A 118 4.54 3.09 -16.64
N LEU A 119 5.16 4.27 -16.51
CA LEU A 119 6.30 4.46 -15.62
C LEU A 119 5.79 4.89 -14.24
N GLN A 120 6.11 4.11 -13.20
CA GLN A 120 6.02 4.52 -11.82
C GLN A 120 7.37 5.06 -11.36
N THR A 121 7.38 6.25 -10.78
CA THR A 121 8.51 6.79 -10.01
C THR A 121 8.07 6.97 -8.57
N THR A 122 8.85 6.45 -7.64
CA THR A 122 8.59 6.51 -6.19
C THR A 122 9.77 7.18 -5.50
N GLU A 123 9.47 8.21 -4.73
CA GLU A 123 10.43 8.98 -3.95
C GLU A 123 10.02 8.95 -2.48
N ALA A 124 10.99 8.83 -1.58
CA ALA A 124 10.71 8.93 -0.15
C ALA A 124 11.69 9.84 0.55
N ASN A 125 11.12 10.66 1.45
CA ASN A 125 11.84 11.49 2.38
C ASN A 125 11.57 10.98 3.81
N ILE A 126 12.64 10.55 4.47
CA ILE A 126 12.60 10.04 5.84
C ILE A 126 13.40 10.99 6.73
N VAL A 127 12.72 11.52 7.75
CA VAL A 127 13.30 12.42 8.73
C VAL A 127 13.00 11.91 10.12
N SER A 128 14.05 11.62 10.89
CA SER A 128 13.93 11.49 12.34
C SER A 128 14.52 12.72 13.01
N ARG A 129 13.81 13.27 14.00
CA ARG A 129 14.31 14.32 14.91
C ARG A 129 14.37 13.81 16.34
N PHE A 130 14.41 12.49 16.50
CA PHE A 130 14.39 11.89 17.82
C PHE A 130 15.69 12.26 18.57
N GLY A 131 15.56 12.73 19.82
CA GLY A 131 16.70 12.98 20.70
C GLY A 131 17.43 11.68 21.04
N TRP A 132 18.49 11.74 21.85
CA TRP A 132 19.19 10.54 22.38
C TRP A 132 20.17 9.83 21.43
N GLY A 133 20.54 10.43 20.28
CA GLY A 133 21.55 9.86 19.38
C GLY A 133 21.09 8.64 18.57
N LEU A 134 19.80 8.27 18.65
CA LEU A 134 19.23 7.14 17.91
C LEU A 134 18.82 7.48 16.48
N THR A 135 18.92 8.74 16.06
CA THR A 135 18.52 9.23 14.73
C THR A 135 19.04 8.34 13.60
N GLY A 136 20.32 7.97 13.63
CA GLY A 136 20.92 7.11 12.60
C GLY A 136 20.32 5.71 12.56
N GLN A 137 20.03 5.11 13.72
CA GLN A 137 19.41 3.78 13.79
C GLN A 137 17.97 3.81 13.27
N ILE A 138 17.21 4.85 13.62
CA ILE A 138 15.82 5.04 13.18
C ILE A 138 15.77 5.23 11.66
N GLU A 139 16.63 6.10 11.13
CA GLU A 139 16.70 6.36 9.69
C GLU A 139 17.12 5.10 8.91
N ASN A 140 18.14 4.37 9.38
CA ASN A 140 18.60 3.14 8.73
C ASN A 140 17.52 2.04 8.74
N HIS A 141 16.85 1.84 9.89
CA HIS A 141 15.72 0.90 9.99
C HIS A 141 14.59 1.29 9.04
N SER A 142 14.26 2.58 8.98
CA SER A 142 13.20 3.10 8.11
C SER A 142 13.52 2.91 6.64
N ILE A 143 14.77 3.15 6.20
CA ILE A 143 15.21 2.86 4.83
C ILE A 143 15.11 1.37 4.51
N ALA A 144 15.59 0.50 5.40
CA ALA A 144 15.54 -0.95 5.18
C ALA A 144 14.10 -1.47 5.06
N ARG A 145 13.18 -0.91 5.85
CA ARG A 145 11.74 -1.19 5.74
C ARG A 145 11.16 -0.63 4.45
N PHE A 146 11.52 0.59 4.07
CA PHE A 146 11.04 1.23 2.86
C PHE A 146 11.41 0.44 1.59
N LYS A 147 12.66 -0.03 1.47
CA LYS A 147 13.09 -0.89 0.35
C LYS A 147 12.25 -2.16 0.24
N ARG A 148 11.95 -2.82 1.36
CA ARG A 148 11.07 -4.00 1.39
C ARG A 148 9.63 -3.65 1.00
N ASN A 149 9.14 -2.50 1.42
CA ASN A 149 7.78 -2.05 1.12
C ASN A 149 7.58 -1.76 -0.38
N ILE A 150 8.57 -1.17 -1.08
CA ILE A 150 8.44 -0.92 -2.52
C ILE A 150 8.28 -2.24 -3.29
N GLN A 151 9.10 -3.25 -2.98
CA GLN A 151 9.01 -4.53 -3.66
C GLN A 151 7.63 -5.18 -3.44
N ARG A 152 7.15 -5.22 -2.19
CA ARG A 152 5.83 -5.76 -1.85
C ARG A 152 4.68 -4.96 -2.47
N SER A 153 4.82 -3.64 -2.58
CA SER A 153 3.84 -2.77 -3.23
C SER A 153 3.69 -3.12 -4.71
N ARG A 154 4.81 -3.32 -5.41
CA ARG A 154 4.82 -3.75 -6.82
C ARG A 154 4.16 -5.11 -7.01
N GLU A 155 4.52 -6.08 -6.17
CA GLU A 155 3.91 -7.42 -6.20
C GLU A 155 2.40 -7.36 -5.95
N GLY A 156 1.95 -6.54 -5.00
CA GLY A 156 0.54 -6.30 -4.75
C GLY A 156 -0.20 -5.70 -5.95
N ILE A 157 0.39 -4.71 -6.63
CA ILE A 157 -0.19 -4.14 -7.85
C ILE A 157 -0.24 -5.17 -8.97
N SER A 158 0.80 -5.99 -9.14
CA SER A 158 0.83 -7.07 -10.14
C SER A 158 -0.32 -8.07 -9.95
N VAL A 159 -0.64 -8.46 -8.72
CA VAL A 159 -1.81 -9.31 -8.43
C VAL A 159 -3.09 -8.68 -8.95
N ILE A 160 -3.31 -7.39 -8.69
CA ILE A 160 -4.52 -6.70 -9.15
C ILE A 160 -4.55 -6.54 -10.67
N LEU A 161 -3.40 -6.26 -11.30
CA LEU A 161 -3.30 -6.23 -12.77
C LEU A 161 -3.74 -7.55 -13.39
N ASP A 162 -3.29 -8.68 -12.84
CA ASP A 162 -3.68 -10.01 -13.31
C ASP A 162 -5.18 -10.26 -13.15
N LEU A 163 -5.76 -9.86 -12.01
CA LEU A 163 -7.21 -9.95 -11.78
C LEU A 163 -8.01 -9.09 -12.79
N ILE A 164 -7.55 -7.87 -13.07
CA ILE A 164 -8.19 -6.99 -14.07
C ILE A 164 -8.11 -7.61 -15.48
N ARG A 165 -6.97 -8.21 -15.84
CA ARG A 165 -6.79 -8.90 -17.12
C ARG A 165 -7.74 -10.09 -17.25
N GLN A 166 -7.86 -10.90 -16.21
CA GLN A 166 -8.78 -12.04 -16.18
C GLN A 166 -10.24 -11.60 -16.32
N ALA A 167 -10.66 -10.57 -15.57
CA ALA A 167 -12.02 -10.05 -15.64
C ALA A 167 -12.42 -9.53 -17.03
N ARG A 168 -11.45 -9.11 -17.86
CA ARG A 168 -11.69 -8.66 -19.24
C ARG A 168 -11.88 -9.79 -20.24
N LEU A 169 -11.34 -10.97 -19.95
CA LEU A 169 -11.44 -12.14 -20.84
C LEU A 169 -12.78 -12.87 -20.67
N GLU A 170 -13.45 -12.66 -19.54
CA GLU A 170 -14.79 -13.21 -19.30
C GLU A 170 -15.86 -12.33 -20.01
N PRO A 171 -16.68 -12.88 -20.92
CA PRO A 171 -17.73 -12.11 -21.57
C PRO A 171 -18.74 -11.60 -20.54
N MET A 172 -19.07 -10.32 -20.62
CA MET A 172 -19.97 -9.52 -19.76
C MET A 172 -21.46 -9.99 -19.73
N GLY A 173 -21.73 -11.29 -19.93
CA GLY A 173 -23.09 -11.83 -20.03
C GLY A 173 -23.72 -12.31 -18.72
N LEU A 174 -22.94 -12.70 -17.70
CA LEU A 174 -23.47 -13.39 -16.50
C LEU A 174 -22.67 -13.09 -15.20
N ALA A 175 -21.79 -12.07 -15.19
CA ALA A 175 -20.73 -11.90 -14.19
C ALA A 175 -21.17 -11.42 -12.79
N GLY A 176 -22.45 -11.11 -12.57
CA GLY A 176 -22.94 -10.73 -11.23
C GLY A 176 -22.80 -11.85 -10.18
N ALA A 177 -22.74 -13.12 -10.61
CA ALA A 177 -22.66 -14.28 -9.70
C ALA A 177 -21.24 -14.86 -9.51
N ALA A 178 -20.27 -14.49 -10.36
CA ALA A 178 -18.93 -15.12 -10.35
C ALA A 178 -18.00 -14.54 -9.28
N TYR A 179 -18.10 -13.24 -8.98
CA TYR A 179 -17.34 -12.60 -7.90
C TYR A 179 -17.77 -13.04 -6.49
N LEU A 180 -18.89 -13.76 -6.38
CA LEU A 180 -19.38 -14.36 -5.14
C LEU A 180 -18.96 -15.83 -4.99
N ARG A 181 -18.17 -16.39 -5.93
CA ARG A 181 -17.65 -17.75 -5.79
C ARG A 181 -16.47 -17.77 -4.81
N PRO A 182 -16.57 -18.51 -3.68
CA PRO A 182 -15.51 -18.60 -2.67
C PRO A 182 -14.14 -18.98 -3.25
N ASP A 183 -14.14 -19.78 -4.32
CA ASP A 183 -12.93 -20.40 -4.89
C ASP A 183 -12.06 -19.45 -5.73
N SER A 184 -12.58 -18.27 -6.11
CA SER A 184 -11.83 -17.29 -6.92
C SER A 184 -10.70 -16.62 -6.11
N ALA A 185 -10.93 -16.37 -4.82
CA ALA A 185 -9.93 -15.84 -3.90
C ALA A 185 -8.88 -16.89 -3.50
N VAL A 186 -9.22 -18.19 -3.56
CA VAL A 186 -8.37 -19.29 -3.08
C VAL A 186 -7.08 -19.43 -3.90
N ARG A 187 -7.10 -19.10 -5.19
CA ARG A 187 -5.92 -19.23 -6.07
C ARG A 187 -4.78 -18.26 -5.75
N TYR A 188 -5.10 -17.10 -5.19
CA TYR A 188 -4.12 -16.07 -4.79
C TYR A 188 -3.86 -16.05 -3.28
N ALA A 189 -4.67 -16.79 -2.51
CA ALA A 189 -4.58 -16.87 -1.06
C ALA A 189 -3.55 -17.89 -0.57
N THR A 190 -2.79 -18.57 -1.43
CA THR A 190 -1.69 -19.42 -0.95
C THR A 190 -0.47 -18.54 -0.70
N PRO A 191 -0.13 -18.27 0.57
CA PRO A 191 1.07 -17.50 0.88
C PRO A 191 2.27 -18.41 0.56
N THR A 192 3.20 -17.97 -0.29
CA THR A 192 4.51 -18.65 -0.43
C THR A 192 5.35 -18.60 0.84
N ARG A 193 4.86 -17.89 1.88
CA ARG A 193 5.27 -18.04 3.28
C ARG A 193 4.07 -17.89 4.19
N SER A 194 3.82 -18.90 5.01
CA SER A 194 2.82 -18.81 6.08
C SER A 194 3.09 -17.59 6.96
N PHE A 195 2.02 -16.95 7.43
CA PHE A 195 2.09 -15.82 8.37
C PHE A 195 2.89 -16.18 9.65
N ASP A 196 3.00 -17.48 9.96
CA ASP A 196 3.73 -18.06 11.09
C ASP A 196 5.27 -18.11 10.93
N GLU A 197 5.82 -17.79 9.76
CA GLU A 197 7.27 -17.81 9.51
C GLU A 197 8.00 -16.49 9.84
N ASP A 198 7.29 -15.43 10.23
CA ASP A 198 7.93 -14.22 10.75
C ASP A 198 8.17 -14.37 12.27
N PRO A 199 9.43 -14.56 12.72
CA PRO A 199 9.72 -14.80 14.13
C PRO A 199 9.31 -13.65 15.06
N GLU A 200 9.01 -12.45 14.53
CA GLU A 200 8.50 -11.32 15.33
C GLU A 200 6.98 -11.35 15.56
N LEU A 201 6.20 -12.17 14.82
CA LEU A 201 4.73 -12.22 14.91
C LEU A 201 4.18 -13.36 15.78
N ARG A 202 5.03 -14.30 16.20
CA ARG A 202 4.65 -15.45 17.05
C ARG A 202 4.13 -15.09 18.44
N GLU A 203 4.39 -13.86 18.91
CA GLU A 203 4.08 -13.42 20.29
C GLU A 203 2.80 -12.57 20.40
N ALA A 204 2.04 -12.36 19.32
CA ALA A 204 0.77 -11.63 19.39
C ALA A 204 -0.39 -12.55 19.86
N PRO A 205 -1.30 -12.10 20.75
CA PRO A 205 -2.45 -12.89 21.15
C PRO A 205 -3.33 -13.21 19.94
N ARG A 206 -3.58 -14.52 19.72
CA ARG A 206 -4.42 -15.01 18.63
C ARG A 206 -5.87 -14.64 18.93
N PHE A 207 -6.50 -13.88 18.04
CA PHE A 207 -7.93 -13.59 18.10
C PHE A 207 -8.70 -14.84 17.70
N SER A 208 -9.45 -15.42 18.64
CA SER A 208 -10.43 -16.48 18.37
C SER A 208 -11.81 -15.85 18.22
N TRP A 209 -12.53 -16.20 17.14
CA TRP A 209 -13.94 -15.87 17.01
C TRP A 209 -14.73 -16.49 18.18
N PRO A 210 -15.73 -15.80 18.75
CA PRO A 210 -16.64 -16.45 19.69
C PRO A 210 -17.40 -17.55 18.95
N GLU A 211 -17.27 -18.79 19.43
CA GLU A 211 -18.13 -19.88 18.98
C GLU A 211 -19.58 -19.53 19.34
N ASN A 212 -20.44 -19.44 18.32
CA ASN A 212 -21.88 -19.46 18.50
C ASN A 212 -22.25 -20.72 19.28
N ARG A 213 -22.66 -20.55 20.54
CA ARG A 213 -23.41 -21.60 21.24
C ARG A 213 -24.90 -21.44 20.94
N PRO A 214 -25.62 -22.55 20.73
CA PRO A 214 -27.07 -22.55 20.57
C PRO A 214 -27.80 -22.09 21.83
#